data_AF-A0AAD8YI34-F1
#
_entry.id   AF-A0AAD8YI34-F1
#
_cell.length_a   1.000
_cell.length_b   1.000
_cell.length_c   1.000
_cell.angle_alpha   90.00
_cell.angle_beta   90.00
_cell.angle_gamma   90.00
#
_symmetry.space_group_name_H-M   'P 1'
#
loop_
_entity.id
_entity.type
_entity.pdbx_description
1 polymer ?
#
loop_
_entity_poly.entity_id
_entity_poly.type
_entity_poly.pdbx_seq_one_letter_code
_entity_poly.pdbx_strand_id
1 'polypeptide(L)'
;MFFASATLPILASSPRPSNAAPPFAIMAEELGYFPVKDEKSGETFMVPAKAKRTSTDQAVELAKYLQSTKAVMYGAFWCPHCQRQKELFGKEAWKYITYVDAVPRGINHNMQHA
;
A
#
# COMPACT_ATOMS: atom_id res chain seq x y z
N MET A 1 -66.76 -8.63 17.21
CA MET A 1 -65.48 -7.93 17.01
C MET A 1 -64.37 -8.97 17.16
N PHE A 2 -63.79 -9.44 16.05
CA PHE A 2 -62.65 -10.35 16.03
C PHE A 2 -61.41 -9.55 15.62
N PHE A 3 -60.44 -9.37 16.51
CA PHE A 3 -59.13 -8.82 16.16
C PHE A 3 -58.22 -9.98 15.74
N ALA A 4 -57.91 -10.06 14.44
CA ALA A 4 -56.87 -10.94 13.94
C ALA A 4 -55.51 -10.27 14.20
N SER A 5 -54.76 -10.78 15.18
CA SER A 5 -53.39 -10.32 15.47
C SER A 5 -52.42 -11.02 14.53
N ALA A 6 -51.90 -10.28 13.54
CA ALA A 6 -50.85 -10.79 12.64
C ALA A 6 -49.48 -10.66 13.31
N THR A 7 -48.93 -11.77 13.81
CA THR A 7 -47.52 -11.85 14.23
C THR A 7 -46.65 -12.04 13.00
N LEU A 8 -45.94 -10.99 12.58
CA LEU A 8 -44.86 -11.10 11.59
C LEU A 8 -43.69 -11.88 12.20
N PRO A 9 -43.16 -12.90 11.52
CA PRO A 9 -41.94 -13.56 11.98
C PRO A 9 -40.79 -12.57 11.83
N ILE A 10 -40.09 -12.33 12.93
CA ILE A 10 -38.83 -11.58 12.92
C ILE A 10 -37.82 -12.43 12.15
N LEU A 11 -37.53 -12.03 10.92
CA LEU A 11 -36.38 -12.53 10.17
C LEU A 11 -35.13 -12.20 10.96
N ALA A 12 -34.64 -13.17 11.73
CA ALA A 12 -33.33 -13.10 12.37
C ALA A 12 -32.27 -13.04 11.28
N SER A 13 -31.79 -11.82 10.97
CA SER A 13 -30.60 -11.65 10.15
C SER A 13 -29.41 -12.18 10.95
N SER A 14 -29.05 -13.44 10.69
CA SER A 14 -27.80 -14.00 11.18
C SER A 14 -26.66 -13.06 10.78
N PRO A 15 -25.85 -12.54 11.73
CA PRO A 15 -24.72 -11.71 11.38
C PRO A 15 -23.72 -12.61 10.66
N ARG A 16 -23.65 -12.49 9.33
CA ARG A 16 -22.52 -13.07 8.59
C ARG A 16 -21.26 -12.39 9.14
N PRO A 17 -20.24 -13.13 9.57
CA PRO A 17 -18.97 -12.52 9.89
C PRO A 17 -18.51 -11.80 8.62
N SER A 18 -18.33 -10.49 8.72
CA SER A 18 -17.75 -9.68 7.66
C SER A 18 -16.27 -10.05 7.56
N ASN A 19 -15.96 -11.12 6.84
CA ASN A 19 -14.61 -11.41 6.37
C ASN A 19 -14.29 -10.49 5.17
N ALA A 20 -14.43 -9.18 5.36
CA ALA A 20 -13.80 -8.24 4.46
C ALA A 20 -12.30 -8.54 4.54
N ALA A 21 -11.68 -8.91 3.42
CA ALA A 21 -10.23 -9.01 3.35
C ALA A 21 -9.67 -7.71 3.93
N PRO A 22 -8.71 -7.77 4.88
CA PRO A 22 -8.17 -6.58 5.48
C PRO A 22 -7.73 -5.65 4.34
N PRO A 23 -7.98 -4.33 4.42
CA PRO A 23 -7.72 -3.39 3.32
C PRO A 23 -6.33 -3.57 2.71
N PHE A 24 -5.36 -4.00 3.52
CA PHE A 24 -4.02 -4.36 3.10
C PHE A 24 -3.93 -5.45 2.03
N ALA A 25 -4.72 -6.51 2.08
CA ALA A 25 -4.68 -7.61 1.10
C ALA A 25 -5.14 -7.13 -0.29
N ILE A 26 -6.21 -6.31 -0.33
CA ILE A 26 -6.71 -5.72 -1.58
C ILE A 26 -5.68 -4.72 -2.16
N MET A 27 -5.10 -3.88 -1.30
CA MET A 27 -4.03 -2.96 -1.71
C MET A 27 -2.75 -3.69 -2.14
N ALA A 28 -2.46 -4.84 -1.54
CA ALA A 28 -1.31 -5.65 -1.87
C ALA A 28 -1.47 -6.34 -3.24
N GLU A 29 -2.69 -6.74 -3.58
CA GLU A 29 -3.03 -7.30 -4.89
C GLU A 29 -3.01 -6.23 -5.99
N GLU A 30 -3.56 -5.05 -5.72
CA GLU A 30 -3.61 -3.93 -6.68
C GLU A 30 -2.21 -3.37 -7.00
N LEU A 31 -1.39 -3.15 -5.97
CA LEU A 31 -0.05 -2.57 -6.12
C LEU A 31 1.00 -3.64 -6.48
N GLY A 32 0.71 -4.91 -6.20
CA GLY A 32 1.62 -6.04 -6.37
C GLY A 32 2.64 -6.09 -5.24
N TYR A 33 2.47 -7.04 -4.34
CA TYR A 33 3.44 -7.37 -3.30
C TYR A 33 3.90 -8.80 -3.45
N PHE A 34 5.22 -9.00 -3.43
CA PHE A 34 5.83 -10.32 -3.56
C PHE A 34 6.46 -10.73 -2.24
N PRO A 35 6.22 -11.96 -1.76
CA PRO A 35 6.92 -12.48 -0.61
C PRO A 35 8.38 -12.74 -0.98
N VAL A 36 9.31 -12.02 -0.34
CA VAL A 36 10.75 -12.25 -0.43
C VAL A 36 11.20 -12.85 0.90
N LYS A 37 11.82 -14.02 0.82
CA LYS A 37 12.41 -14.65 2.01
C LYS A 37 13.84 -14.14 2.17
N ASP A 38 14.15 -13.61 3.35
CA ASP A 38 15.54 -13.33 3.69
C ASP A 38 16.26 -14.64 4.01
N GLU A 39 17.31 -14.93 3.26
CA GLU A 39 18.14 -16.12 3.41
C GLU A 39 18.86 -16.15 4.77
N LYS A 40 19.10 -14.99 5.41
CA LYS A 40 19.85 -14.89 6.67
C LYS A 40 18.97 -15.00 7.91
N SER A 41 17.84 -14.31 7.94
CA SER A 41 16.91 -14.35 9.08
C SER A 41 15.81 -15.41 8.95
N GLY A 42 15.55 -15.91 7.74
CA GLY A 42 14.42 -16.78 7.46
C GLY A 42 13.06 -16.07 7.47
N GLU A 43 13.03 -14.76 7.73
CA GLU A 43 11.83 -13.93 7.74
C GLU A 43 11.33 -13.70 6.31
N THR A 44 10.00 -13.68 6.14
CA THR A 44 9.36 -13.37 4.85
C THR A 44 8.86 -11.95 4.87
N PHE A 45 9.35 -11.13 3.94
CA PHE A 45 8.96 -9.74 3.79
C PHE A 45 8.13 -9.55 2.53
N MET A 46 7.06 -8.78 2.62
CA MET A 46 6.28 -8.39 1.46
C MET A 46 6.95 -7.18 0.81
N VAL A 47 7.64 -7.39 -0.30
CA VAL A 47 8.28 -6.32 -1.07
C VAL A 47 7.33 -5.86 -2.16
N PRO A 48 7.04 -4.57 -2.25
CA PRO A 48 6.19 -4.04 -3.29
C PRO A 48 6.88 -4.00 -4.65
N ALA A 49 6.09 -4.13 -5.70
CA ALA A 49 6.53 -3.96 -7.07
C ALA A 49 7.11 -2.56 -7.31
N LYS A 50 8.04 -2.47 -8.26
CA LYS A 50 8.50 -1.17 -8.78
C LYS A 50 7.34 -0.42 -9.43
N ALA A 51 7.45 0.90 -9.46
CA ALA A 51 6.45 1.75 -10.08
C ALA A 51 6.20 1.31 -11.53
N LYS A 52 4.93 1.04 -11.88
CA LYS A 52 4.56 0.44 -13.17
C LYS A 52 4.24 1.51 -14.21
N ARG A 53 3.64 2.63 -13.80
CA ARG A 53 3.28 3.72 -14.71
C ARG A 53 4.47 4.57 -15.14
N THR A 54 4.38 5.07 -16.37
CA THR A 54 5.20 6.17 -16.87
C THR A 54 4.78 7.46 -16.18
N SER A 55 5.72 8.36 -15.97
CA SER A 55 5.49 9.67 -15.35
C SER A 55 4.91 10.64 -16.36
N THR A 56 4.04 11.53 -15.90
CA THR A 56 3.63 12.71 -16.66
C THR A 56 4.67 13.82 -16.54
N ASP A 57 4.67 14.78 -17.45
CA ASP A 57 5.57 15.94 -17.37
C ASP A 57 5.39 16.71 -16.05
N GLN A 58 4.14 16.87 -15.61
CA GLN A 58 3.80 17.49 -14.32
C GLN A 58 4.42 16.76 -13.14
N ALA A 59 4.41 15.42 -13.15
CA ALA A 59 5.01 14.63 -12.08
C ALA A 59 6.54 14.80 -12.06
N VAL A 60 7.18 14.87 -13.23
CA VAL A 60 8.63 15.10 -13.35
C VAL A 60 9.00 16.50 -12.87
N GLU A 61 8.26 17.53 -13.27
CA GLU A 61 8.49 18.91 -12.85
C GLU A 61 8.32 19.06 -11.34
N LEU A 62 7.22 18.53 -10.79
CA LEU A 62 6.98 18.54 -9.36
C LEU A 62 8.09 17.81 -8.58
N ALA A 63 8.52 16.64 -9.06
CA ALA A 63 9.58 15.88 -8.39
C ALA A 63 10.91 16.64 -8.36
N LYS A 64 11.27 17.33 -9.45
CA LYS A 64 12.46 18.19 -9.50
C LYS A 64 12.35 19.40 -8.57
N TYR A 65 11.17 20.01 -8.47
CA TYR A 65 10.91 21.12 -7.56
C TYR A 65 10.99 20.69 -6.08
N LEU A 66 10.42 19.52 -5.74
CA LEU A 66 10.54 18.93 -4.41
C LEU A 66 12.01 18.63 -4.07
N GLN A 67 12.79 18.14 -5.03
CA GLN A 67 14.22 17.91 -4.85
C GLN A 67 14.99 19.22 -4.60
N SER A 68 14.72 20.27 -5.38
CA SER A 68 15.43 21.56 -5.24
C SER A 68 15.15 22.25 -3.90
N THR A 69 13.94 22.08 -3.38
CA THR A 69 13.51 22.56 -2.06
C THR A 69 13.94 21.65 -0.90
N LYS A 70 14.65 20.55 -1.19
CA LYS A 70 15.10 19.54 -0.21
C LYS A 70 13.94 18.88 0.56
N ALA A 71 12.78 18.74 -0.07
CA ALA A 71 11.68 17.98 0.51
C ALA A 71 12.06 16.49 0.59
N VAL A 72 11.70 15.85 1.70
CA VAL A 72 11.99 14.43 1.96
C VAL A 72 10.69 13.67 2.15
N MET A 73 10.55 12.56 1.42
CA MET A 73 9.49 11.59 1.68
C MET A 73 9.99 10.54 2.66
N TYR A 74 9.44 10.55 3.86
CA TYR A 74 9.65 9.47 4.83
C TYR A 74 8.59 8.39 4.62
N GLY A 75 9.01 7.14 4.59
CA GLY A 75 8.10 6.01 4.48
C GLY A 75 8.71 4.71 4.94
N ALA A 76 8.05 3.60 4.64
CA ALA A 76 8.61 2.26 4.81
C ALA A 76 8.64 1.54 3.46
N PHE A 77 9.67 0.74 3.19
CA PHE A 77 9.77 0.05 1.90
C PHE A 77 8.57 -0.87 1.63
N TRP A 78 8.00 -1.49 2.67
CA TRP A 78 6.83 -2.37 2.60
C TRP A 78 5.49 -1.60 2.64
N CYS A 79 5.47 -0.28 2.84
CA CYS A 79 4.24 0.47 3.12
C CYS A 79 3.38 0.69 1.85
N PRO A 80 2.10 0.26 1.83
CA PRO A 80 1.24 0.30 0.63
C PRO A 80 0.85 1.70 0.23
N HIS A 81 0.64 2.60 1.20
CA HIS A 81 0.37 3.99 0.89
C HIS A 81 1.60 4.69 0.30
N CYS A 82 2.79 4.33 0.79
CA CYS A 82 4.06 4.84 0.29
C CYS A 82 4.29 4.38 -1.16
N GLN A 83 3.89 3.16 -1.48
CA GLN A 83 3.95 2.63 -2.84
C GLN A 83 2.92 3.23 -3.77
N ARG A 84 1.69 3.44 -3.30
CA ARG A 84 0.69 4.18 -4.07
C ARG A 84 1.19 5.60 -4.38
N GLN A 85 1.82 6.28 -3.43
CA GLN A 85 2.41 7.60 -3.66
C GLN A 85 3.55 7.54 -4.69
N LYS A 86 4.41 6.52 -4.61
CA LYS A 86 5.46 6.27 -5.60
C LYS A 86 4.89 6.01 -7.00
N GLU A 87 3.83 5.22 -7.09
CA GLU A 87 3.09 4.99 -8.33
C GLU A 87 2.52 6.31 -8.85
N LEU A 88 1.96 7.19 -8.00
CA LEU A 88 1.48 8.52 -8.37
C LEU A 88 2.56 9.49 -8.87
N PHE A 89 3.85 9.16 -8.76
CA PHE A 89 4.94 9.87 -9.45
C PHE A 89 5.35 9.14 -10.74
N GLY A 90 5.44 7.81 -10.72
CA GLY A 90 5.88 7.01 -11.86
C GLY A 90 7.40 6.90 -11.98
N LYS A 91 7.86 6.10 -12.95
CA LYS A 91 9.25 5.61 -13.04
C LYS A 91 10.31 6.72 -13.17
N GLU A 92 10.07 7.70 -14.02
CA GLU A 92 10.98 8.78 -14.35
C GLU A 92 11.06 9.82 -13.24
N ALA A 93 9.89 10.27 -12.74
CA ALA A 93 9.79 11.28 -11.70
C ALA A 93 10.34 10.78 -10.35
N TRP A 94 10.14 9.51 -10.03
CA TRP A 94 10.59 8.94 -8.76
C TRP A 94 12.10 9.05 -8.54
N LYS A 95 12.89 9.12 -9.61
CA LYS A 95 14.36 9.29 -9.53
C LYS A 95 14.80 10.60 -8.87
N TYR A 96 13.92 11.61 -8.87
CA TYR A 96 14.20 12.91 -8.26
C TYR A 96 13.68 13.01 -6.81
N ILE A 97 12.84 12.08 -6.37
CA ILE A 97 12.29 12.08 -5.01
C ILE A 97 13.36 11.63 -4.02
N THR A 98 13.64 12.49 -3.04
CA THR A 98 14.50 12.14 -1.91
C THR A 98 13.66 11.33 -0.92
N TYR A 99 13.88 10.01 -0.88
CA TYR A 99 13.15 9.07 -0.03
C TYR A 99 14.03 8.57 1.11
N VAL A 100 13.50 8.57 2.33
CA VAL A 100 14.13 7.98 3.51
C VAL A 100 13.23 6.89 4.05
N ASP A 101 13.76 5.67 4.10
CA ASP A 101 13.10 4.59 4.82
C ASP A 101 13.26 4.80 6.32
N ALA A 102 12.13 4.92 7.01
CA ALA A 102 12.02 5.15 8.44
C ALA A 102 11.96 3.84 9.24
N VAL A 103 12.21 2.70 8.61
CA VAL A 103 12.29 1.40 9.27
C VAL A 103 13.66 1.24 9.96
N PRO A 104 13.73 0.74 11.22
CA PRO A 104 14.99 0.47 11.89
C PRO A 104 15.88 -0.48 11.07
N ARG A 105 17.20 -0.21 11.05
CA ARG A 105 18.24 -0.88 10.24
C ARG A 105 18.36 -2.42 10.42
N GLY A 106 17.52 -3.05 11.24
CA GLY A 106 17.44 -4.50 11.41
C GLY A 106 16.55 -5.22 10.39
N ILE A 107 15.68 -4.51 9.68
CA ILE A 107 14.90 -5.05 8.56
C ILE A 107 15.68 -4.73 7.28
N ASN A 108 15.98 -5.73 6.45
CA ASN A 108 16.95 -5.61 5.35
C ASN A 108 16.60 -4.50 4.35
N HIS A 109 17.26 -3.35 4.52
CA HIS A 109 17.18 -2.17 3.67
C HIS A 109 17.53 -2.44 2.19
N ASN A 110 18.27 -3.52 1.94
CA ASN A 110 18.73 -3.92 0.59
C ASN A 110 17.60 -4.45 -0.31
N MET A 111 16.43 -4.76 0.24
CA MET A 111 15.28 -5.21 -0.56
C MET A 111 14.60 -4.09 -1.35
N GLN A 112 14.99 -2.83 -1.15
CA GLN A 112 14.50 -1.67 -1.93
C GLN A 112 15.07 -1.59 -3.35
N HIS A 113 16.16 -2.31 -3.64
CA HIS A 113 16.86 -2.25 -4.91
C HIS A 113 16.55 -3.43 -5.86
N ALA A 114 15.80 -4.44 -5.40
CA ALA A 114 15.35 -5.56 -6.24
C ALA A 114 14.29 -5.10 -7.26
#